data_AF-A0A6L6Q0W3-F1
#
_entry.id   AF-A0A6L6Q0W3-F1
#
_cell.length_a   1.000
_cell.length_b   1.000
_cell.length_c   1.000
_cell.angle_alpha   90.00
_cell.angle_beta   90.00
_cell.angle_gamma   90.00
#
_symmetry.space_group_name_H-M   'P 1'
#
loop_
_entity.id
_entity.type
_entity.pdbx_description
1 polymer ?
#
loop_
_entity_poly.entity_id
_entity_poly.type
_entity_poly.pdbx_seq_one_letter_code
_entity_poly.pdbx_strand_id
1 'polypeptide(L)' 'MLRLGTHIRLTVREIEHLIFITDIEPGEIRTMDDLERYISKCKRHYWGTSRDTRELHRLIDEAYHRCLKCHDLTGS' A
#
# COMPACT_ATOMS: atom_id res chain seq x y z
N MET A 1 -6.40 8.09 -1.59
CA MET A 1 -5.12 8.74 -1.27
C MET A 1 -5.19 10.19 -1.70
N LEU A 2 -4.75 11.13 -0.87
CA LEU A 2 -4.57 12.53 -1.27
C LEU A 2 -3.14 12.70 -1.76
N ARG A 3 -2.95 13.10 -3.02
CA ARG A 3 -1.63 13.39 -3.58
C ARG A 3 -1.44 14.91 -3.62
N LEU A 4 -0.47 15.41 -2.86
CA LEU A 4 -0.05 16.81 -2.81
C LEU A 4 1.33 16.92 -3.47
N GLY A 5 1.36 16.89 -4.80
CA GLY A 5 2.61 16.87 -5.57
C GLY A 5 3.42 15.60 -5.31
N THR A 6 4.62 15.76 -4.75
CA THR A 6 5.52 14.66 -4.34
C THR A 6 5.11 13.99 -3.02
N HIS A 7 4.27 14.65 -2.23
CA HIS A 7 3.78 14.10 -0.97
C HIS A 7 2.46 13.37 -1.19
N ILE A 8 2.30 12.26 -0.48
CA ILE A 8 1.04 11.53 -0.39
C ILE A 8 0.55 11.54 1.05
N ARG A 9 -0.77 11.55 1.20
CA ARG A 9 -1.46 11.28 2.45
C ARG A 9 -2.42 10.14 2.19
N LEU A 10 -2.12 8.98 2.77
CA LEU A 10 -3.08 7.89 2.84
C LEU A 10 -4.24 8.33 3.73
N THR A 11 -5.47 8.03 3.31
CA THR A 11 -6.63 8.19 4.19
C THR A 11 -6.61 7.10 5.26
N VAL A 12 -7.31 7.34 6.37
CA VAL A 12 -7.43 6.36 7.45
C VAL A 12 -7.91 4.99 6.93
N ARG A 13 -8.88 4.98 6.01
CA ARG A 13 -9.38 3.74 5.38
C ARG A 13 -8.30 2.97 4.61
N GLU A 14 -7.39 3.67 3.94
CA GLU A 14 -6.29 3.04 3.19
C GLU A 14 -5.25 2.45 4.15
N ILE A 15 -4.97 3.15 5.24
CA ILE A 15 -4.10 2.67 6.32
C ILE A 15 -4.70 1.43 6.96
N GLU A 16 -5.98 1.46 7.37
CA GLU A 16 -6.68 0.31 7.95
C GLU A 16 -6.71 -0.89 7.01
N HIS A 17 -6.92 -0.67 5.71
CA HIS A 17 -6.92 -1.74 4.72
C HIS A 17 -5.52 -2.35 4.51
N LEU A 18 -4.47 -1.52 4.53
CA LEU A 18 -3.09 -2.01 4.47
C LEU A 18 -2.75 -2.83 5.72
N ILE A 19 -3.09 -2.35 6.91
CA ILE A 19 -2.92 -3.08 8.17
C ILE A 19 -3.68 -4.40 8.13
N PHE A 20 -4.93 -4.39 7.65
CA PHE A 20 -5.74 -5.59 7.54
C PHE A 20 -5.12 -6.67 6.63
N ILE A 21 -4.46 -6.28 5.54
CA ILE A 21 -3.83 -7.21 4.59
C ILE A 21 -2.45 -7.67 5.08
N THR A 22 -1.67 -6.74 5.62
CA THR A 22 -0.24 -6.94 5.91
C THR A 22 0.05 -7.22 7.37
N ASP A 23 -0.93 -7.09 8.26
CA ASP A 23 -0.79 -7.16 9.72
C ASP A 23 0.37 -6.31 10.29
N ILE A 24 0.81 -5.31 9.53
CA ILE A 24 1.94 -4.44 9.86
C ILE A 24 1.37 -3.02 9.89
N GLU A 25 1.80 -2.23 10.87
CA GLU A 25 1.44 -0.82 10.93
C GLU A 25 2.29 -0.02 9.91
N PRO A 26 1.66 0.66 8.93
CA PRO A 26 2.37 1.45 7.92
C PRO A 26 3.06 2.70 8.47
N GLY A 27 2.81 3.06 9.74
CA GLY A 27 3.38 4.25 10.33
C GLY A 27 3.01 5.50 9.54
N GLU A 28 3.92 6.46 9.50
CA GLU A 28 3.68 7.76 8.88
C GLU A 28 4.15 7.80 7.42
N ILE A 29 3.30 7.34 6.51
CA ILE A 29 3.58 7.36 5.07
C ILE A 29 3.24 8.75 4.52
N ARG A 30 4.28 9.51 4.15
CA ARG A 30 4.17 10.88 3.63
C ARG A 30 4.56 11.02 2.17
N THR A 31 5.26 10.03 1.60
CA THR A 31 5.70 10.03 0.20
C THR A 31 5.45 8.68 -0.48
N MET A 32 5.48 8.69 -1.81
CA MET A 32 5.44 7.45 -2.60
C MET A 32 6.62 6.52 -2.27
N ASP A 33 7.78 7.09 -1.95
CA ASP A 33 8.98 6.33 -1.53
C ASP A 33 8.76 5.63 -0.19
N ASP A 34 8.18 6.32 0.79
CA ASP A 34 7.81 5.70 2.09
C ASP A 34 6.86 4.52 1.89
N LEU A 35 5.88 4.68 0.99
CA LEU A 35 4.94 3.62 0.65
C LEU A 35 5.64 2.44 -0.03
N GLU A 36 6.49 2.68 -1.02
CA GLU A 36 7.22 1.61 -1.69
C GLU A 36 8.18 0.87 -0.74
N ARG A 37 8.82 1.61 0.17
CA ARG A 37 9.68 1.05 1.21
C ARG A 37 8.89 0.21 2.21
N TYR A 38 7.70 0.64 2.57
CA TYR A 38 6.78 -0.13 3.40
C TYR A 38 6.38 -1.45 2.73
N ILE A 39 5.96 -1.39 1.46
CA ILE A 39 5.58 -2.58 0.68
C ILE A 39 6.75 -3.54 0.55
N SER A 40 7.95 -3.02 0.27
CA SER A 40 9.18 -3.82 0.20
C SER A 40 9.51 -4.49 1.53
N LYS A 41 9.32 -3.79 2.66
CA LYS A 41 9.48 -4.35 4.00
C LYS A 41 8.47 -5.47 4.27
N CYS A 42 7.20 -5.28 3.90
CA CYS A 42 6.16 -6.30 4.03
C CYS A 42 6.50 -7.55 3.20
N LYS A 43 6.82 -7.37 1.92
CA LYS A 43 7.23 -8.47 1.01
C LYS A 43 8.47 -9.20 1.51
N ARG A 44 9.41 -8.49 2.16
CA ARG A 44 10.60 -9.11 2.78
C ARG A 44 10.26 -9.86 4.07
N HIS A 45 9.30 -9.36 4.86
CA HIS A 45 8.85 -10.00 6.08
C HIS A 45 8.16 -11.33 5.77
N TYR A 46 7.28 -11.33 4.77
CA TYR A 46 6.65 -12.52 4.22
C TYR A 46 7.59 -13.28 3.26
N TRP A 47 8.84 -13.51 3.65
CA TRP A 47 9.77 -14.27 2.83
C TRP A 47 9.33 -15.75 2.71
N GLY A 48 8.87 -16.14 1.52
CA GLY A 48 8.49 -17.52 1.21
C GLY A 48 8.06 -17.67 -0.25
N THR A 49 8.42 -18.77 -0.90
CA THR A 49 7.94 -19.08 -2.27
C THR A 49 6.60 -19.82 -2.29
N SER A 50 5.95 -19.95 -1.13
CA SER A 50 4.64 -20.58 -0.99
C SER A 50 3.58 -19.82 -1.79
N ARG A 51 2.55 -20.54 -2.22
CA ARG A 51 1.44 -19.97 -3.01
C ARG A 51 0.75 -18.85 -2.24
N ASP A 52 0.61 -19.02 -0.93
CA ASP A 52 0.05 -18.05 0.02
C ASP A 52 0.84 -16.74 0.04
N THR A 53 2.18 -16.81 -0.02
CA THR A 53 3.02 -15.62 -0.08
C THR A 53 2.85 -14.85 -1.40
N ARG A 54 2.75 -15.57 -2.52
CA ARG A 54 2.51 -14.95 -3.83
C ARG A 54 1.14 -14.28 -3.89
N GLU A 55 0.14 -14.92 -3.29
CA GLU A 55 -1.21 -14.38 -3.19
C GLU A 55 -1.25 -13.13 -2.29
N LEU A 56 -0.58 -13.17 -1.15
CA LEU A 56 -0.44 -12.03 -0.25
C LEU A 56 0.32 -10.86 -0.93
N HIS A 57 1.39 -11.16 -1.67
CA HIS A 57 2.11 -10.14 -2.46
C HIS A 57 1.20 -9.48 -3.50
N ARG A 58 0.32 -10.25 -4.14
CA ARG A 58 -0.66 -9.72 -5.09
C ARG A 58 -1.73 -8.86 -4.40
N LEU A 59 -2.24 -9.29 -3.24
CA LEU A 59 -3.21 -8.50 -2.46
C LEU A 59 -2.63 -7.14 -2.04
N ILE A 60 -1.35 -7.13 -1.64
CA ILE A 60 -0.61 -5.90 -1.32
C ILE A 60 -0.49 -4.99 -2.54
N ASP A 61 -0.13 -5.55 -3.70
CA ASP A 61 -0.02 -4.80 -4.96
C ASP A 61 -1.39 -4.23 -5.40
N GLU A 62 -2.47 -5.00 -5.26
CA GLU A 62 -3.83 -4.53 -5.55
C GLU A 62 -4.27 -3.43 -4.58
N ALA A 63 -3.96 -3.53 -3.29
CA ALA A 63 -4.24 -2.47 -2.32
C ALA A 63 -3.48 -1.18 -2.67
N TYR A 64 -2.21 -1.31 -3.06
CA TYR A 64 -1.38 -0.20 -3.53
C TYR A 64 -1.96 0.45 -4.79
N HIS A 65 -2.32 -0.35 -5.80
CA HIS A 65 -2.96 0.14 -7.02
C HIS A 65 -4.31 0.80 -6.76
N ARG A 66 -5.08 0.30 -5.79
CA ARG A 66 -6.35 0.91 -5.38
C ARG A 66 -6.14 2.27 -4.72
N CYS A 67 -5.08 2.42 -3.92
CA CYS A 67 -4.68 3.73 -3.38
C CYS A 67 -4.33 4.72 -4.50
N LEU A 68 -3.69 4.23 -5.58
CA LEU A 68 -3.32 5.05 -6.74
C LEU A 68 -4.51 5.43 -7.63
N LYS A 69 -5.41 4.49 -7.92
CA LYS A 69 -6.58 4.70 -8.80
C LYS A 69 -7.64 5.61 -8.20
N CYS A 70 -7.73 5.70 -6.88
CA CYS A 70 -8.72 6.55 -6.21
C CYS A 70 -8.49 8.07 -6.47
N HIS A 71 -7.39 8.45 -7.11
CA HIS A 71 -7.13 9.81 -7.58
C HIS A 71 -7.63 10.10 -9.01
N ASP A 72 -7.91 9.06 -9.82
CA ASP A 72 -8.20 9.21 -11.26
C ASP A 72 -9.70 9.43 -11.57
N LEU A 73 -10.58 9.23 -10.59
CA LEU A 73 -12.04 9.33 -10.77
C LEU A 73 -12.61 10.76 -10.62
N THR A 74 -11.77 11.81 -10.62
CA THR A 74 -12.23 13.21 -10.59
C THR A 74 -11.94 13.95 -11.90
N GLY A 75 -11.84 13.23 -13.02
CA GLY A 75 -11.60 13.80 -14.34
C GLY A 75 -12.30 13.03 -15.45
N SER A 76 -13.63 13.14 -15.54
CA SER A 76 -14.40 12.90 -16.77
C SER A 76 -15.67 13.74 -16.74
#